data_AF-B7PT31-F1
#
_entry.id   AF-B7PT31-F1
#
_cell.length_a   1.000
_cell.length_b   1.000
_cell.length_c   1.000
_cell.angle_alpha   90.00
_cell.angle_beta   90.00
_cell.angle_gamma   90.00
#
_symmetry.space_group_name_H-M   'P 1'
#
loop_
_entity.id
_entity.type
_entity.pdbx_description
1 polymer ?
#
loop_
_entity_poly.entity_id
_entity_poly.type
_entity_poly.pdbx_seq_one_letter_code
_entity_poly.pdbx_strand_id
1 'polypeptide(L)'
;MVPLESHIKVFEGVLTGLSNIVRTGVCFIRADEQGLRLALDLGISNVRLHYKGTMTFRGQTHRVVINARVKRARAILKIGP
;
A
#
# COMPACT_ATOMS: atom_id res chain seq x y z
N MET A 1 -0.25 -27.09 -20.21
CA MET A 1 -0.47 -25.64 -20.21
C MET A 1 0.80 -25.01 -19.65
N VAL A 2 1.58 -24.30 -20.46
CA VAL A 2 2.83 -23.66 -19.98
C VAL A 2 2.44 -22.39 -19.22
N PRO A 3 2.94 -22.16 -17.99
CA PRO A 3 2.66 -20.92 -17.28
C PRO A 3 3.17 -19.73 -18.09
N LEU A 4 2.32 -18.73 -18.28
CA LEU A 4 2.73 -17.50 -18.91
C LEU A 4 3.41 -16.62 -17.85
N GLU A 5 4.72 -16.45 -17.96
CA GLU A 5 5.44 -15.50 -17.11
C GLU A 5 5.26 -14.08 -17.66
N SER A 6 4.65 -13.23 -16.85
CA SER A 6 4.56 -11.79 -17.09
C SER A 6 5.15 -11.05 -15.92
N HIS A 7 5.90 -9.98 -16.20
CA HIS A 7 6.49 -9.14 -15.17
C HIS A 7 6.09 -7.68 -15.38
N ILE A 8 5.82 -6.99 -14.28
CA ILE A 8 5.54 -5.56 -14.25
C ILE A 8 6.63 -4.89 -13.42
N LYS A 9 7.27 -3.88 -14.00
CA LYS A 9 8.17 -2.96 -13.30
C LYS A 9 7.47 -1.62 -13.17
N VAL A 10 7.32 -1.14 -11.94
CA VAL A 10 6.67 0.13 -11.62
C VAL A 10 7.71 1.14 -11.13
N PHE A 11 7.59 2.39 -11.59
CA PHE A 11 8.47 3.51 -11.25
C PHE A 11 7.65 4.81 -11.20
N GLU A 12 8.25 5.88 -10.65
CA GLU A 12 7.59 7.19 -10.50
C GLU A 12 6.21 7.11 -9.82
N GLY A 13 6.16 6.42 -8.68
CA GLY A 13 4.94 6.29 -7.89
C GLY A 13 4.59 7.55 -7.12
N VAL A 14 3.36 8.01 -7.26
CA VAL A 14 2.81 9.11 -6.46
C VAL A 14 1.61 8.62 -5.66
N LEU A 15 1.68 8.81 -4.34
CA LEU A 15 0.58 8.56 -3.41
C LEU A 15 -0.06 9.91 -3.03
N THR A 16 -1.35 10.05 -3.28
CA THR A 16 -2.11 11.28 -3.01
C THR A 16 -3.25 11.03 -2.03
N GLY A 17 -3.68 12.09 -1.35
CA GLY A 17 -4.82 12.03 -0.43
C GLY A 17 -4.48 11.49 0.96
N LEU A 18 -3.21 11.42 1.35
CA LEU A 18 -2.79 10.99 2.69
C LEU A 18 -3.40 11.86 3.82
N SER A 19 -3.72 13.12 3.52
CA SER A 19 -4.43 14.02 4.44
C SER A 19 -5.86 13.57 4.77
N ASN A 20 -6.44 12.65 3.98
CA ASN A 20 -7.78 12.10 4.22
C ASN A 20 -7.75 10.82 5.06
N ILE A 21 -6.58 10.44 5.58
CA ILE A 21 -6.43 9.30 6.48
C ILE A 21 -6.86 9.76 7.87
N VAL A 22 -7.88 9.09 8.41
CA VAL A 22 -8.43 9.39 9.74
C VAL A 22 -8.48 8.12 10.57
N ARG A 23 -8.34 8.22 11.89
CA ARG A 23 -8.55 7.09 12.79
C ARG A 23 -10.04 6.78 12.86
N THR A 24 -10.44 5.53 12.60
CA THR A 24 -11.86 5.12 12.61
C THR A 24 -12.22 4.16 13.74
N GLY A 25 -11.24 3.75 14.54
CA GLY A 25 -11.46 2.77 15.60
C GLY A 25 -10.68 3.09 16.88
N VAL A 26 -10.88 2.22 17.88
CA VAL A 26 -10.09 2.23 19.11
C VAL A 26 -8.62 1.96 18.79
N CYS A 27 -7.74 2.61 19.53
CA CYS A 27 -6.32 2.31 19.47
C CYS A 27 -6.07 1.13 20.41
N PHE A 28 -5.55 0.02 19.88
CA PHE A 28 -5.15 -1.12 20.68
C PHE A 28 -3.70 -0.94 21.10
N ILE A 29 -3.47 -0.91 22.41
CA ILE A 29 -2.15 -0.78 22.99
C ILE A 29 -1.82 -2.09 23.69
N ARG A 30 -0.67 -2.67 23.36
CA ARG A 30 -0.11 -3.84 24.04
C ARG A 30 1.34 -3.59 24.38
N ALA A 31 1.69 -3.75 25.65
CA ALA A 31 3.09 -3.83 26.07
C ALA A 31 3.53 -5.30 26.09
N ASP A 32 4.73 -5.58 25.56
CA ASP A 32 5.43 -6.85 25.70
C ASP A 32 6.93 -6.61 25.96
N GLU A 33 7.71 -7.68 26.10
CA GLU A 33 9.16 -7.61 26.34
C GLU A 33 9.94 -6.86 25.23
N GLN A 34 9.34 -6.67 24.05
CA GLN A 34 9.93 -5.95 22.91
C GLN A 34 9.48 -4.48 22.83
N GLY A 35 8.67 -4.02 23.79
CA GLY A 35 8.20 -2.63 23.89
C GLY A 35 6.69 -2.48 23.74
N LEU A 36 6.26 -1.27 23.40
CA LEU A 36 4.88 -0.88 23.22
C LEU A 36 4.46 -1.04 21.75
N ARG A 37 3.43 -1.83 21.50
CA ARG A 37 2.79 -1.96 20.19
C ARG A 37 1.46 -1.21 20.19
N LEU A 38 1.32 -0.26 19.27
CA LEU A 38 0.06 0.40 18.97
C LEU A 38 -0.48 -0.09 17.64
N ALA A 39 -1.70 -0.59 17.63
CA ALA A 39 -2.43 -0.90 16.41
C ALA A 39 -3.67 -0.01 16.32
N LEU A 40 -3.81 0.69 15.20
CA LEU A 40 -4.93 1.59 14.96
C LEU A 40 -5.53 1.35 13.57
N ASP A 41 -6.85 1.26 13.55
CA ASP A 41 -7.61 1.15 12.31
C ASP A 41 -7.78 2.53 11.69
N LEU A 42 -7.43 2.62 10.41
CA LEU A 42 -7.46 3.85 9.65
C LEU A 42 -8.58 3.81 8.61
N GLY A 43 -9.48 4.77 8.74
CA GLY A 43 -10.39 5.15 7.68
C GLY A 43 -9.62 5.83 6.58
N ILE A 44 -9.85 5.35 5.36
CA ILE A 44 -9.27 5.92 4.17
C ILE A 44 -10.39 6.38 3.26
N SER A 45 -10.39 7.68 2.97
CA SER A 45 -11.18 8.23 1.88
C SER A 45 -10.24 8.79 0.82
N ASN A 46 -10.54 8.52 -0.45
CA ASN A 46 -9.87 9.14 -1.59
C ASN A 46 -8.33 9.07 -1.64
N VAL A 47 -7.71 8.07 -1.00
CA VAL A 47 -6.28 7.79 -1.20
C VAL A 47 -6.10 7.06 -2.54
N ARG A 48 -5.28 7.64 -3.41
CA ARG A 48 -5.03 7.15 -4.77
C ARG A 48 -3.54 6.99 -5.00
N LEU A 49 -3.20 5.90 -5.67
CA LEU A 49 -1.87 5.60 -6.15
C LEU A 49 -1.85 5.74 -7.67
N HIS A 50 -0.87 6.46 -8.17
CA HIS A 50 -0.58 6.58 -9.58
C HIS A 50 0.86 6.13 -9.83
N TYR A 51 1.04 5.16 -10.70
CA TYR A 51 2.37 4.70 -11.12
C TYR A 51 2.48 4.67 -12.64
N LYS A 52 3.69 4.93 -13.13
CA LYS A 52 4.08 4.51 -14.48
C LYS A 52 4.82 3.20 -14.39
N GLY A 53 4.84 2.44 -15.47
CA GLY A 53 5.55 1.18 -15.48
C GLY A 53 5.80 0.63 -16.87
N THR A 54 6.47 -0.51 -16.89
CA THR A 54 6.56 -1.38 -18.04
C THR A 54 6.02 -2.76 -17.69
N MET A 55 5.24 -3.34 -18.61
CA MET A 55 4.74 -4.71 -18.51
C MET A 55 5.31 -5.51 -19.66
N THR A 56 5.96 -6.63 -19.37
CA THR A 56 6.37 -7.58 -20.40
C THR A 56 5.38 -8.74 -20.43
N PHE A 57 4.79 -8.95 -21.60
CA PHE A 57 3.81 -9.99 -21.84
C PHE A 57 4.10 -10.63 -23.18
N ARG A 58 4.23 -11.96 -23.21
CA ARG A 58 4.57 -12.72 -24.44
C ARG A 58 5.82 -12.19 -25.16
N GLY A 59 6.83 -11.79 -24.39
CA GLY A 59 8.09 -11.23 -24.91
C GLY A 59 8.00 -9.78 -25.43
N GLN A 60 6.83 -9.13 -25.33
CA GLN A 60 6.66 -7.73 -25.73
C GLN A 60 6.55 -6.82 -24.50
N THR A 61 7.30 -5.73 -24.53
CA THR A 61 7.32 -4.74 -23.45
C THR A 61 6.41 -3.55 -23.79
N HIS A 62 5.44 -3.28 -22.93
CA HIS A 62 4.50 -2.18 -23.07
C HIS A 62 4.68 -1.16 -21.95
N ARG A 63 4.52 0.12 -22.25
CA ARG A 63 4.35 1.15 -21.22
C ARG A 63 2.95 1.06 -20.64
N VAL A 64 2.86 1.11 -19.32
CA VAL A 64 1.59 1.03 -18.60
C VAL A 64 1.46 2.19 -17.62
N VAL A 65 0.22 2.58 -17.36
CA VAL A 65 -0.15 3.52 -16.29
C VAL A 65 -1.08 2.78 -15.36
N ILE A 66 -0.74 2.77 -14.07
CA ILE A 66 -1.49 2.05 -13.04
C ILE A 66 -2.12 3.09 -12.12
N ASN A 67 -3.45 3.08 -12.09
CA ASN A 67 -4.26 3.88 -11.16
C ASN A 67 -4.93 2.93 -10.17
N ALA A 68 -4.61 3.08 -8.89
CA ALA A 68 -5.21 2.27 -7.83
C ALA A 68 -5.85 3.15 -6.76
N ARG A 69 -6.96 2.67 -6.19
CA ARG A 69 -7.65 3.31 -5.06
C ARG A 69 -7.48 2.44 -3.82
N VAL A 70 -6.99 3.03 -2.74
CA VAL A 70 -6.92 2.34 -1.45
C VAL A 70 -8.32 2.36 -0.83
N LYS A 71 -8.87 1.17 -0.57
CA LYS A 71 -10.21 1.02 0.04
C LYS A 71 -10.16 0.93 1.56
N ARG A 72 -9.10 0.35 2.12
CA ARG A 72 -8.86 0.18 3.56
C ARG A 72 -7.35 0.14 3.81
N ALA A 73 -6.90 0.67 4.93
CA ALA A 73 -5.56 0.38 5.44
C ALA A 73 -5.57 0.28 6.96
N ARG A 74 -4.49 -0.30 7.49
CA ARG A 74 -4.22 -0.40 8.91
C ARG A 74 -2.79 0.06 9.15
N ALA A 75 -2.59 0.89 10.17
CA ALA A 75 -1.26 1.25 10.62
C ALA A 75 -0.93 0.50 11.91
N ILE A 76 0.29 -0.02 11.98
CA ILE A 76 0.85 -0.64 13.17
C ILE A 76 2.11 0.14 13.51
N LEU A 77 2.07 0.84 14.64
CA LEU A 77 3.22 1.54 15.18
C LEU A 77 3.87 0.65 16.25
N LYS A 78 5.16 0.38 16.10
CA LYS A 78 5.95 -0.31 17.12
C LYS A 78 6.87 0.73 17.77
N ILE A 79 6.77 0.86 19.09
CA ILE A 79 7.60 1.73 19.91
C ILE A 79 8.36 0.82 20.88
N GLY A 80 9.57 0.43 20.50
CA GLY A 80 10.52 -0.27 21.37
C GLY A 80 11.68 0.65 21.75
N PRO A 81 12.60 0.20 22.63
CA PRO A 81 13.90 0.85 22.77
C PRO A 81 14.65 0.91 21.43
#